data_AF-A0A8X6WWH3-F1
#
_entry.id   AF-A0A8X6WWH3-F1
#
_cell.length_a   1.000
_cell.length_b   1.000
_cell.length_c   1.000
_cell.angle_alpha   90.00
_cell.angle_beta   90.00
_cell.angle_gamma   90.00
#
_symmetry.space_group_name_H-M   'P 1'
#
loop_
_entity.id
_entity.type
_entity.pdbx_description
1 polymer ?
#
loop_
_entity_poly.entity_id
_entity_poly.type
_entity_poly.pdbx_seq_one_letter_code
_entity_poly.pdbx_strand_id
1 'polypeptide(L)'
;MIRYLDHWATAAPIPDASTRAAACCPQMGGWTISGDFNIKDWDFQKALELNNNYYEASSLFSWLIMVDLKNSSRNSVVVDQNELTLSSRDFYLNKTMDDKVRQ
;
A
#
# COMPACT_ATOMS: atom_id res chain seq x y z
N MET A 1 5.31 22.44 -5.88
CA MET A 1 6.37 22.28 -4.87
C MET A 1 5.72 22.47 -3.49
N ILE A 2 5.17 21.39 -2.91
CA ILE A 2 4.54 21.42 -1.59
C ILE A 2 5.61 20.94 -0.59
N ARG A 3 5.99 21.80 0.37
CA ARG A 3 6.92 21.50 1.45
C ARG A 3 6.20 20.63 2.49
N TYR A 4 6.53 19.34 2.54
CA TYR A 4 6.10 18.38 3.57
C TYR A 4 7.25 17.98 4.51
N LEU A 5 8.25 18.84 4.64
CA LEU A 5 9.50 18.54 5.34
C LEU A 5 9.77 19.72 6.27
N ASP A 6 9.40 19.63 7.55
CA ASP A 6 10.04 20.43 8.62
C ASP A 6 9.71 19.96 10.06
N HIS A 7 8.99 18.84 10.24
CA HIS A 7 8.71 18.31 11.59
C HIS A 7 9.26 16.90 11.90
N TRP A 8 10.05 16.30 11.00
CA TRP A 8 10.62 14.96 11.22
C TRP A 8 12.15 14.87 11.17
N ALA A 9 12.88 15.99 11.23
CA ALA A 9 14.34 16.05 11.11
C ALA A 9 15.15 15.37 12.24
N THR A 10 14.53 14.55 13.09
CA THR A 10 15.20 13.64 14.05
C THR A 10 14.66 12.21 14.02
N ALA A 11 13.98 11.80 12.95
CA ALA A 11 13.68 10.39 12.73
C ALA A 11 14.96 9.64 12.28
N ALA A 12 15.22 8.49 12.89
CA ALA A 12 16.29 7.57 12.49
C ALA A 12 16.28 7.31 10.96
N PRO A 13 17.42 6.90 10.34
CA PRO A 13 17.48 6.61 8.92
C PRO A 13 16.32 5.70 8.50
N ILE A 14 15.55 6.12 7.49
CA ILE A 14 14.44 5.32 6.96
C ILE A 14 15.05 4.01 6.45
N PRO A 15 14.69 2.84 7.01
CA PRO A 15 15.22 1.57 6.53
C PRO A 15 14.84 1.36 5.08
N ASP A 16 15.68 0.65 4.32
CA ASP A 16 15.38 0.32 2.93
C ASP A 16 14.09 -0.52 2.82
N ALA A 17 13.51 -0.55 1.63
CA ALA A 17 12.21 -1.20 1.39
C ALA A 17 12.21 -2.70 1.77
N SER A 18 13.35 -3.40 1.66
CA SER A 18 13.43 -4.83 2.00
C SER A 18 13.43 -5.04 3.52
N THR A 19 14.13 -4.19 4.27
CA THR A 19 14.12 -4.17 5.74
C THR A 19 12.73 -3.80 6.29
N ARG A 20 12.04 -2.87 5.62
CA ARG A 20 10.65 -2.49 5.94
C ARG A 20 9.67 -3.65 5.72
N ALA A 21 9.78 -4.37 4.60
CA ALA A 21 8.89 -5.49 4.28
C ALA A 21 9.05 -6.66 5.26
N ALA A 22 10.29 -7.01 5.66
CA ALA A 22 10.55 -8.07 6.62
C ALA A 22 9.99 -7.75 8.03
N ALA A 23 10.02 -6.48 8.43
CA ALA A 23 9.45 -6.02 9.70
C ALA A 23 7.92 -5.89 9.68
N CYS A 24 7.29 -5.89 8.49
CA CYS A 24 5.89 -5.55 8.29
C CYS A 24 4.92 -6.61 8.81
N CYS A 25 5.11 -7.87 8.42
CA CYS A 25 4.12 -8.92 8.68
C CYS A 25 3.82 -9.11 10.18
N PRO A 26 4.82 -9.18 11.09
CA PRO A 26 4.54 -9.31 12.52
C PRO A 26 3.79 -8.12 13.12
N GLN A 27 4.08 -6.89 12.67
CA GLN A 27 3.43 -5.67 13.18
C GLN A 27 1.96 -5.55 12.74
N MET A 28 1.61 -6.16 11.61
CA MET A 28 0.24 -6.23 11.11
C MET A 28 -0.54 -7.46 11.61
N GLY A 29 0.02 -8.26 12.52
CA GLY A 29 -0.64 -9.43 13.11
C GLY A 29 -0.33 -10.77 12.44
N GLY A 30 0.75 -10.85 11.67
CA GLY A 30 1.24 -12.08 11.02
C GLY A 30 0.60 -12.34 9.66
N TRP A 31 0.93 -13.51 9.08
CA TRP A 31 0.32 -13.98 7.84
C TRP A 31 -0.26 -15.38 8.06
N THR A 32 -1.52 -15.59 7.68
CA THR A 32 -2.23 -16.87 7.80
C THR A 32 -1.44 -18.08 7.29
N ILE A 33 -0.60 -17.90 6.26
CA ILE A 33 0.22 -19.00 5.69
C ILE A 33 1.43 -19.33 6.58
N SER A 34 1.95 -18.37 7.34
CA SER A 34 3.11 -18.54 8.23
C SER A 34 2.77 -19.22 9.56
N GLY A 35 1.47 -19.35 9.88
CA GLY A 35 0.99 -20.03 11.10
C GLY A 35 1.01 -19.19 12.38
N ASP A 36 1.44 -17.93 12.31
CA ASP A 36 1.54 -16.97 13.42
C ASP A 36 0.34 -15.99 13.50
N PHE A 37 -0.63 -16.13 12.61
CA PHE A 37 -1.81 -15.26 12.53
C PHE A 37 -2.96 -15.71 13.44
N ASN A 38 -3.52 -14.77 14.21
CA ASN A 38 -4.73 -14.98 15.00
C ASN A 38 -5.81 -13.94 14.66
N ILE A 39 -6.91 -14.38 14.04
CA ILE A 39 -8.04 -13.52 13.65
C ILE A 39 -8.69 -12.77 14.82
N LYS A 40 -8.66 -13.34 16.03
CA LYS A 40 -9.28 -12.71 17.21
C LYS A 40 -8.51 -11.49 17.70
N ASP A 41 -7.20 -11.46 17.44
CA ASP A 41 -6.30 -10.38 17.86
C ASP A 41 -6.00 -9.43 16.70
N TRP A 42 -6.55 -9.69 15.51
CA TRP A 42 -6.26 -8.96 14.29
C TRP A 42 -7.22 -7.80 14.05
N ASP A 43 -6.66 -6.64 13.74
CA ASP A 43 -7.40 -5.42 13.39
C ASP A 43 -7.08 -5.03 11.94
N PHE A 44 -8.10 -5.18 11.08
CA PHE A 44 -8.00 -4.87 9.65
C PHE A 44 -7.66 -3.40 9.39
N GLN A 45 -8.27 -2.47 10.12
CA GLN A 45 -8.07 -1.04 9.92
C GLN A 45 -6.64 -0.66 10.28
N LYS A 46 -6.15 -1.15 11.42
CA LYS A 46 -4.76 -0.91 11.86
C LYS A 46 -3.76 -1.50 10.87
N ALA A 47 -4.00 -2.70 10.38
CA ALA A 47 -3.14 -3.33 9.38
C ALA A 47 -3.10 -2.50 8.08
N LEU A 48 -4.25 -2.03 7.61
CA LEU A 48 -4.36 -1.22 6.40
C LEU A 48 -3.65 0.14 6.54
N GLU A 49 -3.78 0.80 7.69
CA GLU A 49 -3.11 2.07 7.98
C GLU A 49 -1.58 1.92 8.07
N LEU A 50 -1.09 0.87 8.75
CA LEU A 50 0.34 0.57 8.81
C LEU A 50 0.89 0.32 7.41
N ASN A 51 0.20 -0.53 6.65
CA ASN A 51 0.59 -0.90 5.30
C ASN A 51 0.66 0.32 4.36
N ASN A 52 -0.39 1.16 4.34
CA ASN A 52 -0.47 2.31 3.43
C ASN A 52 0.41 3.49 3.88
N ASN A 53 0.45 3.82 5.18
CA ASN A 53 1.07 5.06 5.67
C ASN A 53 2.50 4.86 6.17
N TYR A 54 2.83 3.71 6.79
CA TYR A 54 4.15 3.47 7.36
C TYR A 54 5.05 2.68 6.41
N TYR A 55 4.50 1.63 5.79
CA TYR A 55 5.23 0.80 4.85
C TYR A 55 5.12 1.25 3.40
N GLU A 56 4.34 2.29 3.10
CA GLU A 56 4.11 2.86 1.75
C GLU A 56 3.79 1.78 0.70
N ALA A 57 3.34 0.62 1.16
CA ALA A 57 3.11 -0.56 0.36
C ALA A 57 1.61 -0.62 0.14
N SER A 58 1.05 0.33 -0.63
CA SER A 58 -0.40 0.40 -0.81
C SER A 58 -0.96 -0.98 -1.18
N SER A 59 -1.95 -1.47 -0.45
CA SER A 59 -2.58 -2.78 -0.67
C SER A 59 -4.09 -2.60 -0.74
N LEU A 60 -4.75 -3.37 -1.61
CA LEU A 60 -6.19 -3.30 -1.95
C LEU A 60 -6.59 -2.01 -2.70
N PHE A 61 -6.38 -0.86 -2.09
CA PHE A 61 -6.62 0.46 -2.67
C PHE A 61 -5.58 1.44 -2.15
N SER A 62 -5.30 2.48 -2.92
CA SER A 62 -4.40 3.56 -2.49
C SER A 62 -5.23 4.72 -1.97
N TRP A 63 -4.68 5.45 -0.99
CA TRP A 63 -5.17 6.78 -0.66
C TRP A 63 -4.03 7.78 -0.64
N LEU A 64 -4.37 9.01 -0.95
CA LEU A 64 -3.41 10.11 -0.93
C LEU A 64 -4.14 11.44 -0.71
N ILE A 65 -3.39 12.43 -0.25
CA ILE A 65 -3.87 13.81 -0.14
C ILE A 65 -3.46 14.53 -1.42
N MET A 66 -4.43 14.96 -2.22
CA MET A 66 -4.21 15.72 -3.46
C MET A 66 -5.02 17.00 -3.46
N VAL A 67 -4.60 17.97 -4.28
CA VAL A 67 -5.40 19.16 -4.62
C VAL A 67 -6.77 18.74 -5.15
N ASP A 68 -7.82 19.38 -4.66
CA ASP A 68 -9.19 19.14 -5.14
C ASP A 68 -9.34 19.65 -6.58
N LEU A 69 -9.73 18.76 -7.49
CA LEU A 69 -9.90 19.05 -8.92
C LEU A 69 -10.99 20.09 -9.20
N LYS A 70 -11.98 20.24 -8.32
CA LYS A 70 -13.04 21.24 -8.46
C LYS A 70 -12.68 22.57 -7.80
N ASN A 71 -11.72 22.58 -6.88
CA ASN A 71 -11.29 23.77 -6.17
C ASN A 71 -9.82 23.67 -5.75
N SER A 72 -8.95 24.31 -6.54
CA SER A 72 -7.49 24.26 -6.32
C SER A 72 -7.00 24.94 -5.04
N SER A 73 -7.87 25.62 -4.29
CA SER A 73 -7.54 26.19 -2.98
C SER A 73 -7.71 25.20 -1.82
N ARG A 74 -8.12 23.96 -2.08
CA ARG A 74 -8.34 22.91 -1.08
C ARG A 74 -7.63 21.62 -1.45
N ASN A 75 -7.45 20.77 -0.46
CA ASN A 75 -7.02 19.39 -0.63
C ASN A 75 -8.19 18.44 -0.37
N SER A 76 -8.09 17.25 -0.93
CA SER A 76 -9.05 16.16 -0.79
C SER A 76 -8.30 14.85 -0.54
N VAL A 77 -8.97 13.93 0.15
CA VAL A 77 -8.54 12.52 0.18
C VAL A 77 -8.98 11.90 -1.13
N VAL A 78 -8.03 11.44 -1.91
CA VAL A 78 -8.27 10.65 -3.11
C VAL A 78 -8.10 9.19 -2.73
N VAL A 79 -9.07 8.38 -3.12
CA VAL A 79 -9.01 6.93 -3.03
C VAL A 79 -9.05 6.41 -4.46
N ASP A 80 -8.09 5.55 -4.82
CA ASP A 80 -7.99 4.99 -6.16
C ASP A 80 -7.71 3.48 -6.09
N GLN A 81 -7.90 2.79 -7.21
CA GLN A 81 -7.44 1.42 -7.36
C GLN A 81 -5.93 1.35 -7.10
N ASN A 82 -5.50 0.29 -6.44
CA ASN A 82 -4.08 0.04 -6.27
C ASN A 82 -3.49 -0.66 -7.50
N GLU A 83 -2.17 -0.61 -7.62
CA GLU A 83 -1.44 -1.37 -8.63
C GLU A 83 -1.60 -2.88 -8.43
N LEU A 84 -1.55 -3.61 -9.54
CA LEU A 84 -1.43 -5.06 -9.56
C LEU A 84 0.06 -5.42 -9.64
N THR A 85 0.46 -6.50 -8.99
CA THR A 85 1.86 -6.95 -9.00
C THR A 85 2.35 -7.30 -10.41
N LEU A 86 1.49 -7.86 -11.26
CA LEU A 86 1.79 -8.03 -12.69
C LEU A 86 1.40 -6.76 -13.43
N SER A 87 2.25 -6.41 -14.41
CA SER A 87 2.23 -5.14 -15.14
C SER A 87 0.91 -4.80 -15.86
N SER A 88 0.00 -5.77 -16.02
CA SER A 88 -1.31 -5.55 -16.60
C SER A 88 -2.35 -6.48 -16.01
N ARG A 89 -3.58 -5.97 -15.92
CA ARG A 89 -4.79 -6.74 -15.61
C ARG A 89 -4.93 -7.99 -16.51
N ASP A 90 -4.44 -7.91 -17.74
CA ASP A 90 -4.54 -8.99 -18.73
C ASP A 90 -3.89 -10.30 -18.29
N PHE A 91 -2.94 -10.25 -17.34
CA PHE A 91 -2.34 -11.45 -16.75
C PHE A 91 -3.22 -12.16 -15.71
N TYR A 92 -4.25 -11.48 -15.20
CA TYR A 92 -5.19 -12.01 -14.22
C TYR A 92 -6.54 -12.41 -14.82
N LEU A 93 -6.78 -12.02 -16.08
CA LEU A 93 -7.93 -12.48 -16.83
C LEU A 93 -7.67 -13.91 -17.30
N ASN A 94 -8.68 -14.77 -17.16
CA ASN A 94 -8.59 -16.20 -17.47
C ASN A 94 -8.24 -16.39 -18.95
N LYS A 95 -6.94 -16.52 -19.24
CA LYS A 95 -6.43 -16.87 -20.55
C LYS A 95 -6.25 -18.37 -20.57
N THR A 96 -6.97 -19.04 -21.46
CA THR A 96 -6.63 -20.43 -21.80
C THR A 96 -5.24 -20.46 -22.43
N MET A 97 -4.56 -21.62 -22.45
CA MET A 97 -3.17 -21.72 -22.90
C MET A 97 -2.91 -21.13 -24.30
N ASP A 98 -3.97 -20.95 -25.11
CA ASP A 98 -3.91 -20.45 -26.49
C ASP A 98 -4.24 -18.95 -26.64
N ASP A 99 -4.67 -18.27 -25.58
CA ASP A 99 -5.03 -16.85 -25.65
C ASP A 99 -3.78 -15.96 -25.64
N LYS A 100 -3.56 -15.21 -26.73
CA LYS A 100 -2.41 -14.30 -26.82
C LYS A 100 -2.45 -13.25 -25.72
N VAL A 101 -1.36 -13.13 -24.97
CA VAL A 101 -1.08 -11.93 -24.17
C VAL A 101 -0.66 -10.83 -25.14
N ARG A 102 -1.53 -9.83 -25.32
CA ARG A 102 -1.14 -8.63 -26.07
C ARG A 102 -0.16 -7.87 -25.16
N GLN A 103 1.09 -7.77 -25.62
CA GLN A 103 2.15 -6.96 -25.02
C GLN A 103 2.06 -5.52 -25.55
#